data_AF-A0A5E6NLZ7-F1
#
_entry.id   AF-A0A5E6NLZ7-F1
#
_cell.length_a   1.000
_cell.length_b   1.000
_cell.length_c   1.000
_cell.angle_alpha   90.00
_cell.angle_beta   90.00
_cell.angle_gamma   90.00
#
_symmetry.space_group_name_H-M   'P 1'
#
loop_
_entity.id
_entity.type
_entity.pdbx_description
1 polymer ?
#
loop_
_entity_poly.entity_id
_entity_poly.type
_entity_poly.pdbx_seq_one_letter_code
_entity_poly.pdbx_strand_id
1 'polypeptide(L)'
;MSLRCSIGPEGNFLTNQAENVHRLVIEHPILTNEEIAALRHCNHRGWTSKTIDITYAIHSGKHTAELLDDICKQGSQAIQTDTA
;
A
#
# COMPACT_ATOMS: atom_id res chain seq x y z
N MET A 1 -18.04 18.20 -0.69
CA MET A 1 -16.88 17.46 -0.12
C MET A 1 -16.38 16.47 -1.16
N SER A 2 -15.08 16.19 -1.24
CA SER A 2 -14.46 15.34 -2.28
C SER A 2 -14.19 13.92 -1.76
N LEU A 3 -14.29 12.92 -2.64
CA LEU A 3 -13.96 11.51 -2.38
C LEU A 3 -12.65 11.07 -3.03
N ARG A 4 -11.95 11.97 -3.72
CA ARG A 4 -10.67 11.66 -4.40
C ARG A 4 -9.63 11.19 -3.40
N CYS A 5 -8.92 10.13 -3.75
CA CYS A 5 -7.80 9.60 -2.95
C CYS A 5 -6.53 9.56 -3.81
N SER A 6 -5.40 9.96 -3.23
CA SER A 6 -4.08 9.85 -3.86
C SER A 6 -3.31 8.69 -3.24
N ILE A 7 -2.68 7.85 -4.06
CA ILE A 7 -1.94 6.66 -3.68
C ILE A 7 -0.52 6.74 -4.29
N GLY A 8 0.50 6.42 -3.50
CA GLY A 8 1.89 6.42 -3.93
C GLY A 8 2.79 7.22 -2.99
N PRO A 9 4.10 7.33 -3.32
CA PRO A 9 5.07 8.00 -2.47
C PRO A 9 4.72 9.48 -2.29
N GLU A 10 4.90 9.98 -1.07
CA GLU A 10 4.77 11.39 -0.77
C GLU A 10 6.16 12.01 -0.67
N GLY A 11 6.41 13.03 -1.50
CA GLY A 11 7.66 13.78 -1.46
C GLY A 11 7.70 14.79 -0.31
N ASN A 12 8.85 15.47 -0.16
CA ASN A 12 9.01 16.49 0.87
C ASN A 12 8.17 17.73 0.55
N PHE A 13 7.25 18.06 1.45
CA PHE A 13 6.33 19.18 1.32
C PHE A 13 7.01 20.56 1.22
N LEU A 14 8.20 20.71 1.82
CA LEU A 14 8.94 21.98 1.80
C LEU A 14 9.66 22.23 0.48
N THR A 15 9.78 21.21 -0.37
CA THR A 15 10.46 21.31 -1.66
C THR A 15 9.45 21.17 -2.79
N ASN A 16 9.39 22.15 -3.68
CA ASN A 16 8.50 22.09 -4.84
C ASN A 16 9.22 21.35 -5.98
N GLN A 17 8.90 20.06 -6.14
CA GLN A 17 9.42 19.22 -7.22
C GLN A 17 8.27 18.55 -7.98
N ALA A 18 8.44 18.32 -9.29
CA ALA A 18 7.41 17.71 -10.13
C ALA A 18 7.12 16.27 -9.71
N GLU A 19 8.10 15.62 -9.12
CA GLU A 19 8.04 14.25 -8.60
C GLU A 19 6.99 14.11 -7.49
N ASN A 20 6.72 15.18 -6.74
CA ASN A 20 5.72 15.16 -5.67
C ASN A 20 4.29 14.90 -6.19
N VAL A 21 4.01 15.15 -7.47
CA VAL A 21 2.71 14.86 -8.09
C VAL A 21 2.68 13.48 -8.77
N HIS A 22 3.75 12.69 -8.68
CA HIS A 22 3.79 11.32 -9.19
C HIS A 22 3.01 10.38 -8.25
N ARG A 23 1.69 10.54 -8.23
CA ARG A 23 0.75 9.71 -7.46
C ARG A 23 -0.40 9.22 -8.33
N LEU A 24 -0.90 8.04 -8.03
CA LEU A 24 -2.13 7.52 -8.60
C LEU A 24 -3.31 8.21 -7.93
N VAL A 25 -4.18 8.86 -8.69
CA VAL A 25 -5.39 9.49 -8.15
C VAL A 25 -6.59 8.66 -8.56
N ILE A 26 -7.34 8.17 -7.57
CA ILE A 26 -8.62 7.52 -7.75
C ILE A 26 -9.75 8.48 -7.38
N GLU A 27 -10.86 8.42 -8.11
CA GLU A 27 -12.00 9.33 -7.92
C GLU A 27 -12.80 9.04 -6.64
N HIS A 28 -12.85 7.77 -6.22
CA HIS A 28 -13.51 7.32 -5.00
C HIS A 28 -12.80 6.11 -4.38
N PRO A 29 -12.93 5.89 -3.06
CA PRO A 29 -12.19 4.83 -2.35
C PRO A 29 -12.74 3.41 -2.56
N ILE A 30 -13.94 3.28 -3.13
CA ILE A 30 -14.55 1.98 -3.42
C ILE A 30 -13.99 1.47 -4.74
N LEU A 31 -13.44 0.26 -4.82
CA LEU A 31 -12.87 -0.25 -6.06
C LEU A 31 -13.59 -1.53 -6.48
N THR A 32 -13.77 -1.69 -7.78
CA THR A 32 -14.18 -2.94 -8.41
C THR A 32 -13.06 -3.98 -8.32
N ASN A 33 -13.41 -5.25 -8.56
CA ASN A 33 -12.42 -6.32 -8.59
C ASN A 33 -11.39 -6.10 -9.71
N GLU A 34 -11.80 -5.57 -10.86
CA GLU A 34 -10.89 -5.27 -11.97
C GLU A 34 -9.90 -4.16 -11.60
N GLU A 35 -10.36 -3.09 -10.96
CA GLU A 35 -9.49 -2.00 -10.52
C GLU A 35 -8.48 -2.47 -9.46
N ILE A 36 -8.91 -3.28 -8.49
CA ILE A 36 -7.99 -3.87 -7.50
C ILE A 36 -6.98 -4.82 -8.18
N ALA A 37 -7.42 -5.59 -9.18
CA ALA A 37 -6.51 -6.46 -9.93
C ALA A 37 -5.48 -5.64 -10.74
N ALA A 38 -5.89 -4.52 -11.32
CA ALA A 38 -4.99 -3.58 -12.00
C ALA A 38 -3.97 -2.98 -11.03
N LEU A 39 -4.37 -2.60 -9.81
CA LEU A 39 -3.46 -2.13 -8.77
C LEU A 39 -2.43 -3.19 -8.38
N ARG A 40 -2.86 -4.45 -8.23
CA ARG A 40 -1.97 -5.57 -7.86
C ARG A 40 -0.87 -5.82 -8.89
N HIS A 41 -1.15 -5.57 -10.17
CA HIS A 41 -0.21 -5.78 -11.28
C HIS A 41 0.34 -4.46 -11.83
N CYS A 42 0.17 -3.35 -11.10
CA CYS A 42 0.67 -2.06 -11.52
C CYS A 42 2.20 -2.09 -11.52
N ASN A 43 2.79 -1.70 -12.65
CA ASN A 43 4.22 -1.48 -12.81
C ASN A 43 4.45 -0.17 -13.58
N HIS A 44 3.79 0.90 -13.12
CA HIS A 44 3.91 2.22 -13.72
C HIS A 44 4.86 3.07 -12.88
N ARG A 45 5.89 3.66 -13.50
CA ARG A 45 6.86 4.57 -12.85
C ARG A 45 7.58 3.98 -11.64
N GLY A 46 7.81 2.67 -11.65
CA GLY A 46 8.42 1.94 -10.54
C GLY A 46 7.49 1.74 -9.34
N TRP A 47 6.20 2.08 -9.45
CA TRP A 47 5.23 1.72 -8.41
C TRP A 47 5.03 0.21 -8.41
N THR A 48 5.13 -0.35 -7.22
CA THR A 48 4.90 -1.75 -6.94
C THR A 48 3.70 -1.88 -6.00
N SER A 49 3.23 -3.10 -5.84
CA SER A 49 2.22 -3.42 -4.84
C SER A 49 2.57 -4.71 -4.13
N LYS A 50 2.16 -4.81 -2.87
CA LYS A 50 2.33 -6.01 -2.05
C LYS A 50 1.00 -6.38 -1.41
N THR A 51 0.58 -7.63 -1.60
CA THR A 51 -0.52 -8.20 -0.81
C THR A 51 0.06 -8.80 0.47
N ILE A 52 -0.47 -8.37 1.62
CA ILE A 52 -0.13 -8.92 2.93
C ILE A 52 -1.28 -9.81 3.37
N ASP A 53 -0.97 -11.06 3.71
CA ASP A 53 -1.95 -11.97 4.27
C ASP A 53 -2.17 -11.64 5.75
N ILE A 54 -3.42 -11.30 6.10
CA ILE A 54 -3.84 -10.98 7.47
C ILE A 54 -4.59 -12.14 8.13
N THR A 55 -4.67 -13.30 7.45
CA THR A 55 -5.28 -14.50 8.00
C THR A 55 -4.36 -15.16 9.02
N TYR A 56 -4.96 -15.87 9.97
CA TYR A 56 -4.22 -16.62 10.98
C TYR A 56 -4.95 -17.92 11.31
N ALA A 57 -4.18 -18.93 11.70
CA ALA A 57 -4.77 -20.20 12.12
C ALA A 57 -5.35 -20.07 13.53
N ILE A 58 -6.60 -20.53 13.70
CA ILE A 58 -7.34 -20.49 14.97
C ILE A 58 -6.60 -21.26 16.07
N HIS A 59 -5.85 -22.30 15.71
CA HIS A 59 -5.07 -23.15 16.62
C HIS A 59 -3.58 -22.80 16.69
N SER A 60 -3.17 -21.63 16.17
CA SER A 60 -1.75 -21.23 16.19
C SER A 60 -1.20 -20.94 17.59
N GLY A 61 -2.07 -20.77 18.59
CA GLY A 61 -1.67 -20.38 19.95
C GLY A 61 -1.15 -18.95 20.06
N LYS A 62 -1.08 -18.21 18.96
CA LYS A 62 -0.65 -16.81 18.93
C LYS A 62 -1.73 -15.90 19.47
N HIS A 63 -1.32 -14.93 20.26
CA HIS A 63 -2.21 -13.84 20.68
C HIS A 63 -2.40 -12.85 19.53
N THR A 64 -3.54 -12.16 19.50
CA THR A 64 -3.84 -11.15 18.47
C THR A 64 -2.77 -10.07 18.37
N ALA A 65 -2.15 -9.68 19.49
CA ALA A 65 -1.07 -8.69 19.50
C ALA A 65 0.15 -9.14 18.66
N GLU A 66 0.56 -10.41 18.81
CA GLU A 66 1.69 -10.96 18.05
C GLU A 66 1.39 -11.02 16.55
N LEU A 67 0.14 -11.32 16.18
CA LEU A 67 -0.29 -11.33 14.78
C LEU A 67 -0.27 -9.92 14.17
N LEU A 68 -0.70 -8.90 14.93
CA LEU A 68 -0.63 -7.51 14.48
C LEU A 68 0.82 -7.04 14.30
N ASP A 69 1.71 -7.42 15.22
CA ASP A 69 3.14 -7.12 15.11
C ASP A 69 3.76 -7.79 13.87
N ASP A 70 3.41 -9.05 13.61
CA ASP A 70 3.84 -9.78 12.41
C ASP A 70 3.37 -9.08 11.11
N ILE A 71 2.11 -8.60 11.08
CA ILE A 71 1.57 -7.86 9.92
C ILE A 71 2.30 -6.52 9.73
N CYS A 72 2.51 -5.76 10.81
CA CYS A 72 3.26 -4.50 10.77
C CYS A 72 4.69 -4.70 10.28
N LYS A 73 5.35 -5.78 10.71
CA LYS A 73 6.69 -6.14 10.26
C LYS A 73 6.71 -6.52 8.77
N GLN A 74 5.75 -7.31 8.30
CA GLN A 74 5.62 -7.63 6.88
C GLN A 74 5.43 -6.38 6.01
N GLY A 75 4.58 -5.45 6.45
CA GLY A 75 4.38 -4.17 5.77
C GLY A 75 5.66 -3.33 5.72
N SER A 76 6.37 -3.23 6.85
CA SER A 76 7.64 -2.49 6.93
C SER A 76 8.72 -3.09 6.02
N GLN A 77 8.81 -4.42 5.96
CA GLN A 77 9.75 -5.12 5.09
C GLN A 77 9.41 -4.93 3.61
N ALA A 78 8.12 -4.94 3.25
CA ALA A 78 7.69 -4.73 1.87
C ALA A 78 8.15 -3.36 1.35
N ILE A 79 7.99 -2.31 2.16
CA ILE A 79 8.42 -0.94 1.81
C ILE A 79 9.95 -0.88 1.64
N GLN A 80 10.71 -1.47 2.56
CA GLN A 80 12.19 -1.44 2.50
C GLN A 80 12.77 -2.21 1.30
N THR A 81 12.17 -3.36 0.95
CA THR A 81 12.69 -4.22 -0.12
C THR A 81 12.44 -3.62 -1.51
N ASP A 82 11.38 -2.83 -1.67
CA ASP A 82 11.05 -2.13 -2.92
C ASP A 82 11.80 -0.80 -3.12
N THR A 83 12.60 -0.35 -2.14
CA THR A 83 13.39 0.90 -2.25
C THR A 83 14.81 0.63 -2.77
N ALA A 84 14.92 0.02 -3.97
CA ALA A 84 16.18 -0.21 -4.68
C ALA A 84 16.23 0.54 -6.02
#